data_AF-A0AAU1DV68-F1
#
_entry.id   AF-A0AAU1DV68-F1
#
_cell.length_a   1.000
_cell.length_b   1.000
_cell.length_c   1.000
_cell.angle_alpha   90.00
_cell.angle_beta   90.00
_cell.angle_gamma   90.00
#
_symmetry.space_group_name_H-M   'P 1'
#
loop_
_entity.id
_entity.type
_entity.pdbx_description
1 polymer ?
#
loop_
_entity_poly.entity_id
_entity_poly.type
_entity_poly.pdbx_seq_one_letter_code
_entity_poly.pdbx_strand_id
1 'polypeptide(L)'
;MDVSNGALNSLAVTLADGRGALGVVMAIVGVALVGMLIGAVWLGRRRRAQELPPPRPDEQPLRPDHRAHVEERNVHGDDSFPADGRGLSPYELGDHGNEPIPRDKDETRD
;
A
#
# COMPACT_ATOMS: atom_id res chain seq x y z
N MET A 1 50.00 -5.57 -24.86
CA MET A 1 49.80 -6.45 -23.70
C MET A 1 48.32 -6.75 -23.61
N ASP A 2 47.95 -8.02 -23.72
CA ASP A 2 46.57 -8.46 -23.80
C ASP A 2 45.97 -8.56 -22.39
N VAL A 3 45.36 -7.47 -21.94
CA VAL A 3 44.81 -7.33 -20.60
C VAL A 3 43.58 -8.19 -20.36
N SER A 4 42.86 -8.55 -21.44
CA SER A 4 41.63 -9.34 -21.37
C SER A 4 41.92 -10.80 -21.04
N ASN A 5 42.96 -11.36 -21.63
CA ASN A 5 43.38 -12.74 -21.36
C ASN A 5 43.96 -12.91 -19.95
N GLY A 6 44.64 -11.90 -19.42
CA GLY A 6 45.11 -11.90 -18.02
C GLY A 6 43.95 -11.93 -17.02
N ALA A 7 42.91 -11.13 -17.24
CA ALA A 7 41.74 -11.07 -16.36
C ALA A 7 40.95 -12.38 -16.35
N LEU A 8 40.77 -13.02 -17.51
CA LEU A 8 40.10 -14.33 -17.61
C LEU A 8 40.90 -15.43 -16.89
N ASN A 9 42.23 -15.42 -17.00
CA ASN A 9 43.08 -16.38 -16.29
C ASN A 9 43.06 -16.17 -14.77
N SER A 10 43.03 -14.92 -14.30
CA SER A 10 42.88 -14.61 -12.88
C SER A 10 41.53 -15.07 -12.33
N LEU A 11 40.45 -14.84 -13.09
CA LEU A 11 39.12 -15.36 -12.73
C LEU A 11 39.10 -16.89 -12.70
N ALA A 12 39.74 -17.56 -13.66
CA ALA A 12 39.83 -19.02 -13.70
C ALA A 12 40.63 -19.58 -12.50
N VAL A 13 41.76 -18.97 -12.12
CA VAL A 13 42.54 -19.35 -10.93
C VAL A 13 41.75 -19.12 -9.64
N THR A 14 41.05 -17.99 -9.51
CA THR A 14 40.18 -17.71 -8.36
C THR A 14 38.98 -18.65 -8.29
N LEU A 15 38.43 -19.09 -9.42
CA LEU A 15 37.35 -20.08 -9.47
C LEU A 15 37.86 -21.52 -9.21
N ALA A 16 39.11 -21.83 -9.55
CA ALA A 16 39.74 -23.11 -9.25
C ALA A 16 40.15 -23.25 -7.77
N ASP A 17 40.46 -22.14 -7.11
CA ASP A 17 40.69 -22.06 -5.66
C ASP A 17 39.35 -21.93 -4.93
N GLY A 18 38.80 -23.05 -4.43
CA GLY A 18 37.39 -23.16 -3.99
C GLY A 18 36.90 -22.14 -2.95
N ARG A 19 37.80 -21.45 -2.24
CA ARG A 19 37.46 -20.33 -1.35
C ARG A 19 37.24 -19.01 -2.09
N GLY A 20 38.04 -18.72 -3.12
CA GLY A 20 37.88 -17.53 -3.98
C GLY A 20 36.62 -17.63 -4.84
N ALA A 21 36.33 -18.84 -5.34
CA ALA A 21 35.15 -19.14 -6.14
C ALA A 21 33.85 -18.79 -5.41
N LEU A 22 33.73 -19.14 -4.12
CA LEU A 22 32.54 -18.87 -3.32
C LEU A 22 32.30 -17.35 -3.19
N GLY A 23 33.35 -16.56 -2.98
CA GLY A 23 33.24 -15.09 -2.86
C GLY A 23 32.73 -14.44 -4.16
N VAL A 24 33.25 -14.87 -5.31
CA VAL A 24 32.83 -14.37 -6.62
C VAL A 24 31.38 -14.76 -6.92
N VAL A 25 31.00 -16.02 -6.66
CA VAL A 25 29.62 -16.50 -6.86
C VAL A 25 28.65 -15.73 -5.98
N MET A 26 28.97 -15.53 -4.70
CA MET A 26 28.13 -14.75 -3.78
C MET A 26 27.97 -13.30 -4.21
N ALA A 27 29.02 -12.67 -4.73
CA ALA A 27 28.93 -11.32 -5.28
C ALA A 27 28.00 -11.25 -6.51
N ILE A 28 28.11 -12.21 -7.42
CA ILE A 28 27.23 -12.31 -8.60
C ILE A 28 25.77 -12.51 -8.17
N VAL A 29 25.51 -13.41 -7.23
CA VAL A 29 24.16 -13.65 -6.68
C VAL A 29 23.62 -12.38 -6.03
N GLY A 30 24.43 -11.67 -5.24
CA GLY A 30 24.05 -10.40 -4.64
C GLY A 30 23.64 -9.35 -5.69
N VAL A 31 24.44 -9.18 -6.74
CA VAL A 31 24.13 -8.25 -7.84
C VAL A 31 22.86 -8.69 -8.59
N ALA A 32 22.69 -9.98 -8.84
CA ALA A 32 21.49 -10.51 -9.49
C ALA A 32 20.22 -10.25 -8.67
N LEU A 33 20.27 -10.45 -7.35
CA LEU A 33 19.17 -10.15 -6.45
C LEU A 33 18.83 -8.65 -6.43
N VAL A 34 19.85 -7.78 -6.32
CA VAL A 34 19.64 -6.32 -6.38
C VAL A 34 19.02 -5.91 -7.72
N GLY A 35 19.54 -6.44 -8.83
CA GLY A 35 18.99 -6.19 -10.17
C GLY A 35 17.53 -6.64 -10.29
N MET A 36 17.19 -7.81 -9.73
CA MET A 36 15.81 -8.32 -9.70
C MET A 36 14.87 -7.39 -8.92
N LEU A 37 15.29 -6.92 -7.74
CA LEU A 37 14.50 -6.01 -6.91
C LEU A 37 14.27 -4.66 -7.60
N ILE A 38 15.32 -4.09 -8.20
CA ILE A 38 15.21 -2.85 -8.98
C ILE A 38 14.25 -3.05 -10.16
N GLY A 39 14.38 -4.17 -10.88
CA GLY A 39 13.50 -4.52 -12.00
C GLY A 39 12.04 -4.62 -11.58
N ALA A 40 11.75 -5.26 -10.44
CA ALA A 40 10.39 -5.39 -9.90
C ALA A 40 9.78 -4.03 -9.55
N VAL A 41 10.52 -3.16 -8.85
CA VAL A 41 10.07 -1.79 -8.52
C VAL A 41 9.84 -0.96 -9.78
N TRP A 42 10.77 -1.04 -10.74
CA TRP A 42 10.65 -0.32 -12.00
C TRP A 42 9.45 -0.79 -12.83
N LEU A 43 9.20 -2.10 -12.90
CA LEU A 43 8.03 -2.66 -13.58
C LEU A 43 6.73 -2.22 -12.91
N GLY A 44 6.68 -2.20 -11.56
CA GLY A 44 5.54 -1.69 -10.80
C GLY A 44 5.24 -0.22 -11.10
N ARG A 45 6.27 0.63 -11.11
CA ARG A 45 6.13 2.05 -11.50
C ARG A 45 5.67 2.21 -12.94
N ARG A 46 6.24 1.43 -13.87
CA ARG A 46 5.87 1.46 -15.29
C ARG A 46 4.40 1.09 -15.51
N ARG A 47 3.85 0.15 -14.74
CA ARG A 47 2.43 -0.19 -14.80
C ARG A 47 1.55 0.95 -14.27
N ARG A 48 1.88 1.52 -13.12
CA ARG A 48 1.15 2.69 -12.57
C ARG A 48 1.18 3.90 -13.50
N ALA A 49 2.27 4.10 -14.25
CA ALA A 49 2.37 5.18 -15.22
C ALA A 49 1.48 5.00 -16.46
N GLN A 50 0.93 3.78 -16.68
CA GLN A 50 -0.06 3.52 -17.73
C GLN A 50 -1.50 3.75 -17.24
N GLU A 51 -1.69 3.92 -15.94
CA GLU A 51 -2.97 4.30 -15.36
C GLU A 51 -3.20 5.80 -15.59
N LEU A 52 -4.47 6.21 -15.66
CA LEU A 52 -4.82 7.62 -15.72
C LEU A 52 -4.29 8.33 -14.46
N PRO A 53 -3.76 9.57 -14.59
CA PRO A 53 -3.37 10.33 -13.42
C PRO A 53 -4.58 10.52 -12.50
N PRO A 54 -4.36 10.63 -11.17
CA PRO A 54 -5.42 11.01 -10.25
C PRO A 54 -6.12 12.28 -10.75
N PRO A 55 -7.47 12.35 -10.66
CA PRO A 55 -8.20 13.50 -11.14
C PRO A 55 -7.70 14.76 -10.43
N ARG A 56 -7.55 15.83 -11.20
CA ARG A 56 -7.15 17.12 -10.65
C ARG A 56 -8.27 17.69 -9.76
N PRO A 57 -7.97 18.58 -8.81
CA PRO A 57 -9.00 19.21 -7.97
C PRO A 57 -10.10 19.90 -8.78
N ASP A 58 -9.75 20.48 -9.93
CA ASP A 58 -10.66 21.11 -10.89
C ASP A 58 -11.49 20.12 -11.71
N GLU A 59 -11.04 18.88 -11.83
CA GLU A 59 -11.79 17.77 -12.45
C GLU A 59 -12.72 17.08 -11.44
N GLN A 60 -12.73 17.52 -10.18
CA GLN A 60 -13.66 16.97 -9.20
C GLN A 60 -15.10 17.29 -9.59
N PRO A 61 -16.03 16.34 -9.37
CA PRO A 61 -17.45 16.59 -9.60
C PRO A 61 -17.91 17.81 -8.81
N LEU A 62 -18.56 18.76 -9.49
CA LEU A 62 -19.19 19.87 -8.81
C LEU A 62 -20.29 19.35 -7.89
N ARG A 63 -20.45 20.01 -6.75
CA ARG A 63 -21.59 19.75 -5.87
C ARG A 63 -22.88 19.97 -6.68
N PRO A 64 -23.78 18.98 -6.75
CA PRO A 64 -25.03 19.13 -7.49
C PRO A 64 -25.88 20.25 -6.88
N ASP A 65 -26.63 20.97 -7.73
CA ASP A 65 -27.50 22.10 -7.34
C ASP A 65 -28.57 21.72 -6.31
N HIS A 66 -28.91 20.44 -6.27
CA HIS A 66 -29.89 19.86 -5.38
C HIS A 66 -29.30 18.62 -4.71
N ARG A 67 -29.83 18.34 -3.52
CA ARG A 67 -29.47 17.17 -2.74
C ARG A 67 -29.82 15.91 -3.53
N ALA A 68 -28.80 15.19 -4.02
CA ALA A 68 -28.97 13.97 -4.83
C ALA A 68 -29.34 12.73 -4.02
N HIS A 69 -29.27 12.77 -2.68
CA HIS A 69 -29.66 11.68 -1.80
C HIS A 69 -30.25 12.21 -0.49
N VAL A 70 -31.26 11.53 0.06
CA VAL A 70 -31.75 11.83 1.41
C VAL A 70 -30.64 11.48 2.39
N GLU A 71 -30.15 12.47 3.15
CA GLU A 71 -29.36 12.19 4.34
C GLU A 71 -30.32 11.56 5.36
N GLU A 72 -30.33 10.23 5.43
CA GLU A 72 -30.83 9.53 6.61
C GLU A 72 -29.94 9.96 7.77
N ARG A 73 -30.48 10.82 8.64
CA ARG A 73 -29.86 11.08 9.92
C ARG A 73 -30.06 9.82 10.75
N ASN A 74 -29.13 8.87 10.61
CA ASN A 74 -29.02 7.77 11.54
C ASN A 74 -28.98 8.41 12.93
N VAL A 75 -30.02 8.16 13.72
CA VAL A 75 -30.01 8.48 15.15
C VAL A 75 -28.94 7.57 15.71
N HIS A 76 -27.73 8.11 15.85
CA HIS A 76 -26.67 7.44 16.59
C HIS A 76 -27.27 7.09 17.94
N GLY A 77 -27.12 5.84 18.38
CA GLY A 77 -27.53 5.43 19.73
C GLY A 77 -26.92 6.38 20.77
N ASP A 78 -27.40 6.32 22.01
CA ASP A 78 -26.91 7.13 23.13
C ASP A 78 -25.42 6.84 23.42
N ASP A 79 -24.55 7.36 22.55
CA ASP A 79 -23.11 7.18 22.60
C ASP A 79 -22.54 8.36 23.37
N SER A 80 -22.41 8.17 24.67
CA SER A 80 -21.79 9.14 25.56
C SER A 80 -20.35 8.74 25.83
N PHE A 81 -19.43 9.65 25.53
CA PHE A 81 -18.06 9.52 26.01
C PHE A 81 -18.00 9.65 27.54
N PRO A 82 -16.98 9.05 28.19
CA PRO A 82 -16.72 9.24 29.61
C PRO A 82 -16.64 10.73 30.00
N ALA A 83 -17.29 11.09 31.10
CA ALA A 83 -17.38 12.49 31.58
C ALA A 83 -16.03 13.09 32.03
N ASP A 84 -15.02 12.25 32.25
CA ASP A 84 -13.66 12.65 32.58
C ASP A 84 -12.82 13.09 31.36
N GLY A 85 -13.41 13.04 30.15
CA GLY A 85 -12.82 13.58 28.93
C GLY A 85 -11.66 12.75 28.37
N ARG A 86 -11.41 11.55 28.93
CA ARG A 86 -10.43 10.62 28.36
C ARG A 86 -10.99 9.99 27.07
N GLY A 87 -10.13 9.82 26.08
CA GLY A 87 -10.48 9.03 24.90
C GLY A 87 -10.68 7.55 25.28
N LEU A 88 -11.63 6.89 24.63
CA LEU A 88 -11.81 5.44 24.76
C LEU A 88 -10.66 4.72 24.06
N SER A 89 -10.06 3.74 24.74
CA SER A 89 -9.14 2.82 24.09
C SER A 89 -9.91 1.83 23.18
N PRO A 90 -9.25 1.16 22.23
CA PRO A 90 -9.92 0.23 21.30
C PRO A 90 -10.71 -0.89 21.99
N TYR A 91 -10.33 -1.29 23.20
CA TYR A 91 -11.01 -2.32 23.98
C TYR A 91 -12.22 -1.80 24.76
N GLU A 92 -12.32 -0.48 24.91
CA GLU A 92 -13.40 0.21 25.61
C GLU A 92 -14.47 0.73 24.63
N LEU A 93 -14.26 0.52 23.33
CA LEU A 93 -15.18 0.92 22.26
C LEU A 93 -16.39 -0.01 22.14
N GLY A 94 -16.46 -1.13 22.86
CA GLY A 94 -17.67 -1.94 23.05
C GLY A 94 -18.53 -2.14 21.79
N ASP A 95 -19.82 -1.84 21.92
CA ASP A 95 -20.83 -1.88 20.83
C ASP A 95 -20.92 -0.54 20.07
N HIS A 96 -20.07 0.44 20.42
CA HIS A 96 -20.04 1.77 19.82
C HIS A 96 -19.61 1.64 18.35
N GLY A 97 -20.58 1.69 17.44
CA GLY A 97 -20.39 1.57 15.98
C GLY A 97 -20.86 0.25 15.35
N ASN A 98 -21.35 -0.73 16.12
CA ASN A 98 -21.96 -1.97 15.60
C ASN A 98 -23.46 -2.07 15.86
N GLU A 99 -24.07 -1.05 16.46
CA GLU A 99 -25.50 -1.05 16.74
C GLU A 99 -26.33 -1.18 15.44
N PRO A 100 -27.30 -2.10 15.39
CA PRO A 100 -28.25 -2.16 14.29
C PRO A 100 -29.03 -0.85 14.22
N ILE A 101 -28.93 -0.14 13.10
CA ILE A 101 -29.76 1.05 12.84
C ILE A 101 -31.23 0.64 13.01
N PRO A 102 -31.98 1.28 13.93
CA PRO A 102 -33.41 1.04 14.05
C PRO A 102 -34.07 1.29 12.69
N ARG A 103 -34.78 0.29 12.16
CA ARG A 103 -35.59 0.52 10.95
C ARG A 103 -36.67 1.52 11.31
N ASP A 104 -36.67 2.65 10.61
CA ASP A 104 -37.80 3.57 10.66
C ASP A 104 -39.06 2.78 10.29
N LYS A 105 -40.10 2.89 11.11
CA LYS A 105 -41.39 2.33 10.75
C LYS A 105 -41.98 3.32 9.77
N ASP A 106 -42.09 2.91 8.50
CA ASP A 106 -42.76 3.67 7.44
C ASP A 106 -44.06 4.26 8.01
N GLU A 107 -44.04 5.56 8.31
CA GLU A 107 -45.25 6.28 8.69
C GLU A 107 -46.12 6.29 7.44
N THR A 108 -47.25 5.57 7.52
CA THR A 108 -48.23 5.48 6.43
C THR A 108 -48.63 6.89 6.02
N ARG A 109 -48.18 7.27 4.83
CA ARG A 109 -48.52 8.52 4.16
C ARG A 109 -49.98 8.48 3.72
N ASP A 110 -50.87 9.08 4.52
CA ASP A 110 -52.23 9.50 4.10
C ASP A 110 -52.17 10.72 3.17
#